data_AF-A0A4R4BKU8-F1
#
_entry.id   AF-A0A4R4BKU8-F1
#
_cell.length_a   1.000
_cell.length_b   1.000
_cell.length_c   1.000
_cell.angle_alpha   90.00
_cell.angle_beta   90.00
_cell.angle_gamma   90.00
#
_symmetry.space_group_name_H-M   'P 1'
#
loop_
_entity.id
_entity.type
_entity.pdbx_description
1 polymer ?
#
loop_
_entity_poly.entity_id
_entity_poly.type
_entity_poly.pdbx_seq_one_letter_code
_entity_poly.pdbx_strand_id
1 'polypeptide(L)' 'MRMNTTRTYCLSKRKATEDSPDGWNATCMRLNNKIFAIINHEEGEKAAITLKCDPVLAIRLRA' A
#
# COMPACT_ATOMS: atom_id res chain seq x y z
N MET A 1 0.67 3.19 -12.35
CA MET A 1 1.72 2.31 -11.77
C MET A 1 1.18 0.89 -11.72
N ARG A 2 2.01 -0.13 -11.96
CA ARG A 2 1.57 -1.54 -11.95
C ARG A 2 1.59 -2.14 -10.55
N MET A 3 0.69 -3.09 -10.30
CA MET A 3 0.61 -3.85 -9.03
C MET A 3 1.97 -4.41 -8.60
N ASN A 4 2.59 -5.23 -9.45
CA ASN A 4 3.84 -5.91 -9.13
C ASN A 4 4.97 -4.92 -8.81
N THR A 5 5.13 -3.87 -9.61
CA THR A 5 6.16 -2.84 -9.38
C THR A 5 5.97 -2.14 -8.03
N THR A 6 4.72 -1.83 -7.67
CA THR A 6 4.37 -1.19 -6.39
C THR A 6 4.71 -2.10 -5.21
N ARG A 7 4.31 -3.36 -5.28
CA ARG A 7 4.59 -4.37 -4.26
C ARG A 7 6.10 -4.59 -4.07
N THR A 8 6.84 -4.78 -5.17
CA THR A 8 8.31 -4.93 -5.12
C THR A 8 8.99 -3.72 -4.48
N TYR A 9 8.54 -2.50 -4.81
CA TYR A 9 9.05 -1.30 -4.19
C TYR A 9 8.77 -1.25 -2.68
N CYS A 10 7.56 -1.60 -2.24
CA CYS A 10 7.22 -1.64 -0.82
C CYS A 10 8.03 -2.70 -0.06
N LEU A 11 8.26 -3.88 -0.65
CA LEU A 11 9.09 -4.95 -0.06
C LEU A 11 10.58 -4.61 -0.03
N SER A 12 11.06 -3.72 -0.90
CA SER A 12 12.46 -3.25 -0.86
C SER A 12 12.80 -2.45 0.41
N LYS A 13 11.79 -2.02 1.18
CA LYS A 13 12.02 -1.24 2.41
C LYS A 13 12.50 -2.16 3.53
N ARG A 14 13.47 -1.67 4.32
CA ARG A 14 14.09 -2.43 5.41
C ARG A 14 13.03 -2.90 6.42
N LYS A 15 12.99 -4.21 6.69
CA LYS A 15 11.99 -4.87 7.57
C LYS A 15 10.54 -4.74 7.09
N ALA A 16 10.34 -4.51 5.79
CA ALA A 16 9.01 -4.59 5.21
C ALA A 16 8.53 -6.04 5.22
N THR A 17 7.25 -6.20 5.53
CA THR A 17 6.53 -7.48 5.48
C THR A 17 5.21 -7.22 4.76
N GLU A 18 4.67 -8.26 4.16
CA GLU A 18 3.34 -8.24 3.57
C GLU A 18 2.42 -9.14 4.37
N ASP A 19 1.15 -8.79 4.35
CA ASP A 19 0.08 -9.45 5.07
C ASP A 19 -1.18 -9.34 4.22
N SER A 20 -1.82 -10.47 3.96
CA SER A 20 -3.06 -10.53 3.16
C SER A 20 -4.13 -11.15 4.04
N PRO A 21 -4.86 -10.33 4.82
CA PRO A 21 -5.90 -10.83 5.70
C PRO A 21 -6.97 -11.59 4.89
N ASP A 22 -7.38 -12.75 5.40
CA ASP A 22 -8.40 -13.55 4.75
C ASP A 22 -9.69 -12.74 4.54
N GLY A 23 -10.20 -12.74 3.31
CA GLY A 23 -11.40 -12.01 2.92
C GLY A 23 -11.17 -10.55 2.49
N TRP A 24 -9.93 -10.04 2.53
CA TRP A 24 -9.61 -8.73 1.97
C TRP A 24 -9.16 -8.85 0.52
N ASN A 25 -9.74 -8.05 -0.37
CA ASN A 25 -9.27 -7.92 -1.75
C ASN A 25 -8.09 -6.93 -1.84
N ALA A 26 -7.14 -7.03 -0.91
CA ALA A 26 -6.02 -6.11 -0.78
C ALA A 26 -4.83 -6.75 -0.03
N THR A 27 -3.62 -6.31 -0.38
CA THR A 27 -2.38 -6.66 0.30
C THR A 27 -1.95 -5.53 1.23
N CYS A 28 -1.76 -5.81 2.52
CA CYS A 28 -1.26 -4.87 3.51
C CYS A 28 0.27 -4.93 3.60
N MET A 29 0.93 -3.79 3.45
CA MET A 29 2.37 -3.65 3.65
C MET A 29 2.65 -3.12 5.06
N ARG A 30 3.50 -3.83 5.81
CA ARG A 30 3.81 -3.53 7.21
C ARG A 30 5.29 -3.27 7.42
N LEU A 31 5.60 -2.38 8.36
CA LEU A 31 6.95 -2.14 8.92
C LEU A 31 6.86 -2.30 10.43
N ASN A 32 7.70 -3.17 11.01
CA ASN A 32 7.67 -3.47 12.46
C ASN A 32 6.23 -3.74 12.97
N ASN A 33 5.50 -4.61 12.26
CA ASN A 33 4.12 -4.98 12.55
C ASN A 33 3.04 -3.88 12.40
N LYS A 34 3.41 -2.68 11.92
CA LYS A 34 2.46 -1.57 11.65
C LYS A 34 2.24 -1.40 10.15
N ILE A 35 0.97 -1.31 9.73
CA ILE A 35 0.61 -1.06 8.33
C ILE A 35 1.03 0.35 7.93
N PHE A 36 1.76 0.47 6.82
CA PHE A 36 2.14 1.77 6.23
C PHE A 36 1.52 1.99 4.85
N ALA A 37 1.21 0.92 4.12
CA ALA A 37 0.52 0.97 2.83
C ALA A 37 -0.47 -0.19 2.69
N ILE A 38 -1.56 0.04 1.97
CA ILE A 38 -2.51 -1.01 1.57
C ILE A 38 -2.64 -0.94 0.06
N ILE A 39 -2.46 -2.07 -0.61
CA ILE A 39 -2.51 -2.19 -2.06
C ILE A 39 -3.77 -2.97 -2.42
N ASN A 40 -4.76 -2.31 -3.02
CA ASN A 40 -6.04 -2.92 -3.40
C ASN A 40 -5.90 -3.67 -4.72
N HIS A 41 -6.49 -4.87 -4.79
CA HIS A 41 -6.55 -5.68 -5.99
C HIS A 41 -7.78 -5.29 -6.81
N GLU A 42 -7.72 -4.12 -7.46
CA GLU A 42 -8.77 -3.70 -8.39
C GLU A 42 -8.68 -4.44 -9.73
N GLU A 43 -9.76 -4.38 -10.51
CA GLU A 43 -9.84 -5.03 -11.82
C GLU A 43 -8.85 -4.37 -12.81
N GLY A 44 -7.83 -5.12 -13.23
CA GLY A 44 -6.78 -4.70 -14.16
C GLY A 44 -5.36 -4.66 -13.56
N GLU A 45 -4.37 -4.19 -14.33
CA GLU A 45 -2.96 -4.11 -13.88
C GLU A 45 -2.66 -2.88 -13.00
N LYS A 46 -3.63 -2.00 -12.78
CA LYS A 46 -3.43 -0.74 -12.06
C LYS A 46 -3.34 -1.00 -10.55
N ALA A 47 -2.29 -0.50 -9.93
CA ALA A 47 -2.18 -0.48 -8.48
C ALA A 47 -2.99 0.68 -7.91
N ALA A 48 -4.04 0.39 -7.14
CA ALA A 48 -4.64 1.34 -6.22
C ALA A 48 -3.98 1.17 -4.85
N ILE A 49 -3.37 2.24 -4.33
CA ILE A 49 -2.63 2.21 -3.07
C ILE A 49 -3.15 3.27 -2.10
N THR A 50 -3.38 2.85 -0.85
CA THR A 50 -3.69 3.72 0.28
C THR A 50 -2.44 3.91 1.12
N LEU A 51 -2.08 5.17 1.38
CA LEU A 51 -0.91 5.55 2.16
C LEU A 51 -1.31 6.45 3.32
N LYS A 52 -0.55 6.37 4.42
CA LYS A 52 -0.66 7.33 5.51
C LYS A 52 0.01 8.64 5.08
N CYS A 53 -0.65 9.77 5.34
CA CYS A 53 -0.11 11.11 5.11
C CYS A 53 -0.42 12.02 6.30
N ASP A 54 0.30 13.13 6.40
CA ASP A 54 0.01 14.18 7.36
C ASP A 54 -1.37 14.80 7.05
N PRO A 55 -2.25 15.03 8.06
CA PRO A 55 -3.60 15.54 7.84
C PRO A 55 -3.66 16.87 7.07
N VAL A 56 -2.71 17.79 7.33
CA VAL A 56 -2.65 19.09 6.66
C VAL A 56 -2.21 18.90 5.20
N LEU A 57 -1.23 18.03 4.98
CA LEU A 57 -0.76 17.68 3.63
C LEU A 57 -1.84 16.94 2.81
N ALA A 58 -2.71 16.19 3.48
CA ALA A 58 -3.74 15.37 2.84
C ALA A 58 -4.75 16.19 2.04
N ILE A 59 -4.98 17.45 2.41
CA ILE A 59 -5.85 18.37 1.65
C ILE A 59 -5.17 18.71 0.32
N ARG A 60 -3.90 19.10 0.36
CA ARG A 60 -3.12 19.46 -0.84
C ARG A 60 -2.89 18.28 -1.78
N LEU A 61 -2.71 17.07 -1.24
CA LEU A 61 -2.52 15.86 -2.06
C LEU A 61 -3.79 15.39 -2.77
N ARG A 62 -4.97 15.84 -2.33
CA ARG A 62 -6.26 15.47 -2.93
C ARG A 62 -6.86 16.58 -3.81
N ALA A 63 -6.31 17.79 -3.75
CA ALA A 63 -6.67 18.89 -4.64
C ALA A 63 -6.18 18.62 -6.06
#